data_AF-A0A3B9USC7-F1
#
_entry.id   AF-A0A3B9USC7-F1
#
_cell.length_a   1.000
_cell.length_b   1.000
_cell.length_c   1.000
_cell.angle_alpha   90.00
_cell.angle_beta   90.00
_cell.angle_gamma   90.00
#
_symmetry.space_group_name_H-M   'P 1'
#
loop_
_entity.id
_entity.type
_entity.pdbx_description
1 polymer ?
#
loop_
_entity_poly.entity_id
_entity_poly.type
_entity_poly.pdbx_seq_one_letter_code
_entity_poly.pdbx_strand_id
1 'polypeptide(L)'
;MGHRRVIETYYKDVNNLVFLLEKLVGSYRLLVGGADELNKIALAKKSDVKHALKRADDLGKIIDEVIEALDCATRDCTCYTKIKTNVVKNTLNTQYIQAEIEEDLKFNG
;
A
#
# COMPACT_ATOMS: atom_id res chain seq x y z
N MET A 1 8.03 10.46 21.35
CA MET A 1 6.71 9.83 21.10
C MET A 1 5.96 10.37 19.87
N GLY A 2 6.23 11.59 19.36
CA GLY A 2 5.53 12.13 18.19
C GLY A 2 5.78 11.39 16.87
N HIS A 3 7.04 11.12 16.53
CA HIS A 3 7.41 10.50 15.24
C HIS A 3 6.82 9.10 15.03
N ARG A 4 6.74 8.28 16.08
CA ARG A 4 6.11 6.96 16.00
C ARG A 4 4.63 7.04 15.63
N ARG A 5 3.87 7.98 16.24
CA ARG A 5 2.46 8.17 15.92
C ARG A 5 2.24 8.63 14.49
N VAL A 6 3.08 9.54 13.98
CA VAL A 6 3.01 9.99 12.57
C VAL A 6 3.10 8.80 11.63
N ILE A 7 4.00 7.86 11.92
CA ILE A 7 4.22 6.68 11.08
C ILE A 7 3.11 5.65 11.24
N GLU A 8 2.59 5.45 12.45
CA GLU A 8 1.42 4.58 12.67
C GLU A 8 0.17 5.12 11.95
N THR A 9 -0.05 6.44 11.96
CA THR A 9 -1.11 7.09 11.18
C THR A 9 -0.88 6.88 9.69
N TYR A 10 0.35 7.10 9.21
CA TYR A 10 0.70 6.88 7.82
C TYR A 10 0.45 5.45 7.34
N TYR A 11 0.80 4.45 8.17
CA TYR A 11 0.47 3.04 7.90
C TYR A 11 -1.04 2.79 7.82
N LYS A 12 -1.85 3.47 8.65
CA LYS A 12 -3.31 3.40 8.56
C LYS A 12 -3.81 3.98 7.24
N ASP A 13 -3.25 5.11 6.81
CA ASP A 13 -3.62 5.76 5.55
C ASP A 13 -3.30 4.85 4.35
N VAL A 14 -2.14 4.19 4.35
CA VAL A 14 -1.79 3.16 3.34
C VAL A 14 -2.80 2.02 3.35
N ASN A 15 -3.15 1.48 4.52
CA ASN A 15 -4.14 0.41 4.63
C ASN A 15 -5.54 0.84 4.15
N ASN A 16 -5.92 2.08 4.42
CA ASN A 16 -7.18 2.65 3.94
C ASN A 16 -7.19 2.73 2.40
N LEU A 17 -6.08 3.12 1.77
CA LEU A 17 -5.94 3.10 0.32
C LEU A 17 -6.01 1.69 -0.27
N VAL A 18 -5.39 0.69 0.37
CA VAL A 18 -5.50 -0.72 -0.04
C VAL A 18 -6.95 -1.19 0.02
N PHE A 19 -7.65 -0.88 1.11
CA PHE A 19 -9.06 -1.22 1.26
C PHE A 19 -9.94 -0.52 0.21
N LEU A 20 -9.68 0.76 -0.05
CA LEU A 20 -10.38 1.52 -1.09
C LEU A 20 -10.17 0.88 -2.46
N LEU A 21 -8.92 0.54 -2.81
CA LEU A 21 -8.59 -0.14 -4.07
C LEU A 21 -9.39 -1.44 -4.23
N GLU A 22 -9.46 -2.27 -3.20
CA GLU A 22 -10.24 -3.51 -3.22
C GLU A 22 -11.72 -3.26 -3.56
N LYS A 23 -12.33 -2.24 -2.95
CA LYS A 23 -13.72 -1.87 -3.22
C LYS A 23 -13.90 -1.36 -4.64
N LEU A 24 -13.00 -0.50 -5.13
CA LEU A 24 -13.07 0.06 -6.48
C LEU A 24 -12.92 -1.04 -7.54
N VAL A 25 -11.96 -1.96 -7.37
CA VAL A 25 -11.78 -3.11 -8.27
C VAL A 25 -13.02 -4.00 -8.27
N GLY A 26 -13.64 -4.22 -7.12
CA GLY A 26 -14.93 -4.91 -7.03
C GLY A 26 -16.03 -4.23 -7.84
N SER A 27 -16.20 -2.92 -7.68
CA SER A 27 -17.16 -2.12 -8.44
C SER A 27 -16.87 -2.10 -9.94
N TYR A 28 -15.60 -2.03 -10.35
CA TYR A 28 -15.19 -2.10 -11.75
C TYR A 28 -15.60 -3.42 -12.39
N ARG A 29 -15.34 -4.55 -11.72
CA ARG A 29 -15.75 -5.87 -12.20
C ARG A 29 -17.26 -5.98 -12.36
N LEU A 30 -18.04 -5.42 -11.43
CA LEU A 30 -19.50 -5.38 -11.53
C LEU A 30 -19.99 -4.54 -12.71
N LEU A 31 -19.36 -3.39 -12.98
CA LEU A 31 -19.73 -2.55 -14.13
C LEU A 31 -19.43 -3.24 -15.46
N VAL A 32 -18.26 -3.90 -15.58
CA VAL A 32 -17.91 -4.68 -16.77
C VAL A 32 -18.85 -5.87 -16.95
N GLY A 33 -19.14 -6.60 -15.87
CA GLY A 33 -20.09 -7.72 -15.88
C GLY A 33 -21.50 -7.29 -16.28
N GLY A 34 -22.01 -6.19 -15.70
CA GLY A 34 -23.31 -5.63 -16.07
C GLY A 34 -23.37 -5.16 -17.52
N ALA A 35 -22.27 -4.63 -18.07
CA ALA A 35 -22.20 -4.30 -19.50
C ALA A 35 -22.27 -5.54 -20.40
N ASP A 36 -21.62 -6.64 -20.02
CA ASP A 36 -21.70 -7.93 -20.73
C ASP A 36 -23.12 -8.53 -20.67
N GLU A 37 -23.77 -8.48 -19.50
CA GLU A 37 -25.16 -8.89 -19.33
C GLU A 37 -26.10 -8.07 -20.22
N LEU A 38 -25.96 -6.74 -20.22
CA LEU A 38 -26.74 -5.85 -21.10
C LEU A 38 -26.52 -6.20 -22.58
N ASN A 39 -25.29 -6.51 -22.98
CA ASN A 39 -24.96 -6.84 -24.38
C ASN A 39 -25.61 -8.14 -24.86
N LYS A 40 -25.97 -9.04 -23.94
CA LYS A 40 -26.65 -10.32 -24.25
C LYS A 40 -28.17 -10.17 -24.34
N ILE A 41 -28.75 -9.07 -23.86
CA ILE A 41 -30.19 -8.83 -23.94
C ILE A 41 -30.54 -8.42 -25.38
N ALA A 42 -31.38 -9.23 -26.06
CA ALA A 42 -31.71 -9.06 -27.47
C ALA A 42 -32.30 -7.69 -27.85
N LEU A 43 -32.98 -7.02 -26.89
CA LEU A 43 -33.60 -5.71 -27.08
C LEU A 43 -32.77 -4.54 -26.51
N ALA A 44 -31.58 -4.82 -25.95
CA ALA A 44 -30.74 -3.76 -25.42
C ALA A 44 -30.17 -2.89 -26.54
N LYS A 45 -30.12 -1.58 -26.30
CA LYS A 45 -29.50 -0.67 -27.26
C LYS A 45 -27.99 -0.74 -27.10
N LYS A 46 -27.28 -0.72 -28.22
CA LYS A 46 -25.81 -0.61 -28.25
C LYS A 46 -25.30 0.63 -27.48
N SER A 47 -26.09 1.70 -27.42
CA SER A 47 -25.78 2.89 -26.61
C SER A 47 -25.69 2.58 -25.12
N ASP A 48 -26.54 1.69 -24.62
CA ASP A 48 -26.65 1.41 -23.20
C ASP A 48 -25.46 0.58 -22.74
N VAL A 49 -25.04 -0.40 -23.55
CA VAL A 49 -23.79 -1.17 -23.37
C VAL A 49 -22.58 -0.24 -23.39
N LYS A 50 -22.49 0.66 -24.38
CA LYS A 50 -21.39 1.64 -24.47
C LYS A 50 -21.34 2.55 -23.25
N HIS A 51 -22.50 3.00 -22.76
CA HIS A 51 -22.58 3.86 -21.58
C HIS A 51 -22.13 3.10 -20.31
N ALA A 52 -22.53 1.84 -20.16
CA ALA A 52 -22.06 0.99 -19.07
C ALA A 52 -20.54 0.78 -19.10
N LEU A 53 -19.97 0.46 -20.27
CA LEU A 53 -18.52 0.36 -20.46
C LEU A 53 -17.80 1.69 -20.20
N LYS A 54 -18.40 2.81 -20.59
CA LYS A 54 -17.81 4.14 -20.35
C LYS A 54 -17.71 4.45 -18.85
N ARG A 55 -18.71 4.06 -18.06
CA ARG A 55 -18.66 4.18 -16.60
C ARG A 55 -17.58 3.29 -15.99
N ALA A 56 -17.37 2.08 -16.52
CA ALA A 56 -16.28 1.22 -16.09
C ALA A 56 -14.91 1.84 -16.40
N ASP A 57 -14.73 2.41 -17.60
CA ASP A 57 -13.52 3.14 -18.01
C ASP A 57 -13.22 4.33 -17.08
N ASP A 58 -14.24 5.13 -16.75
CA ASP A 58 -14.06 6.27 -15.85
C ASP A 58 -13.73 5.83 -14.41
N LEU A 59 -14.28 4.71 -13.93
CA LEU A 59 -13.86 4.12 -12.65
C LEU A 59 -12.44 3.54 -12.72
N GLY A 60 -12.02 3.00 -13.86
CA GLY A 60 -10.66 2.52 -14.11
C GLY A 60 -9.62 3.61 -13.87
N LYS A 61 -9.89 4.84 -14.32
CA LYS A 61 -8.99 5.99 -14.09
C LYS A 61 -8.84 6.33 -12.60
N ILE A 62 -9.92 6.24 -11.83
CA ILE A 62 -9.88 6.44 -10.37
C ILE A 62 -9.06 5.33 -9.70
N ILE A 63 -9.17 4.09 -10.20
CA ILE A 63 -8.34 2.97 -9.72
C ILE A 63 -6.86 3.24 -9.99
N ASP A 64 -6.52 3.74 -11.18
CA ASP A 64 -5.13 4.08 -11.54
C ASP A 64 -4.55 5.14 -10.60
N GLU A 65 -5.30 6.21 -10.30
CA GLU A 65 -4.89 7.24 -9.33
C GLU A 65 -4.64 6.66 -7.92
N VAL A 66 -5.47 5.72 -7.47
CA VAL A 66 -5.28 5.05 -6.17
C VAL A 66 -4.05 4.15 -6.17
N ILE A 67 -3.78 3.45 -7.29
CA ILE A 67 -2.57 2.64 -7.44
C ILE A 67 -1.32 3.52 -7.40
N GLU A 68 -1.32 4.66 -8.09
CA GLU A 68 -0.21 5.62 -8.06
C GLU A 68 0.04 6.16 -6.64
N ALA A 69 -1.02 6.49 -5.90
CA ALA A 69 -0.93 6.92 -4.51
C ALA A 69 -0.37 5.82 -3.60
N LEU A 70 -0.80 4.58 -3.78
CA LEU A 70 -0.28 3.42 -3.06
C LEU A 70 1.19 3.17 -3.35
N ASP A 71 1.60 3.24 -4.61
CA ASP A 71 2.99 3.05 -5.01
C ASP A 71 3.91 4.08 -4.35
N CYS A 72 3.51 5.35 -4.36
CA CYS A 72 4.21 6.41 -3.65
C CYS A 72 4.29 6.09 -2.15
N ALA A 73 3.15 5.79 -1.53
CA ALA A 73 3.09 5.64 -0.09
C ALA A 73 3.85 4.41 0.44
N THR A 74 3.81 3.31 -0.32
CA THR A 74 4.46 2.05 0.04
C THR A 74 5.98 2.15 -0.08
N ARG A 75 6.50 2.92 -1.05
CA ARG A 75 7.94 3.23 -1.17
C ARG A 75 8.46 3.94 0.07
N ASP A 76 7.72 4.94 0.56
CA ASP A 76 8.10 5.70 1.75
C ASP A 76 8.06 4.84 3.03
N CYS A 77 7.02 4.02 3.20
CA CYS A 77 6.94 3.03 4.29
C CYS A 77 8.12 2.04 4.26
N THR A 78 8.48 1.57 3.08
CA THR A 78 9.61 0.64 2.89
C THR A 78 10.94 1.31 3.24
N CYS A 79 11.12 2.58 2.85
CA CYS A 79 12.31 3.35 3.20
C CYS A 79 12.46 3.51 4.72
N TYR A 80 11.40 3.92 5.40
CA TYR A 80 11.42 4.02 6.87
C TYR A 80 11.75 2.68 7.53
N THR A 81 11.14 1.59 7.07
CA THR A 81 11.38 0.25 7.61
C THR A 81 12.84 -0.15 7.45
N LYS A 82 13.44 0.09 6.28
CA LYS A 82 14.88 -0.16 6.03
C LYS A 82 15.78 0.64 6.98
N ILE A 83 15.53 1.94 7.14
CA ILE A 83 16.32 2.80 8.04
C ILE A 83 16.21 2.29 9.47
N LYS A 84 14.98 2.01 9.95
CA LYS A 84 14.75 1.48 11.29
C LYS A 84 15.48 0.16 11.52
N THR A 85 15.42 -0.77 10.56
CA THR A 85 16.15 -2.05 10.64
C THR A 85 17.66 -1.83 10.72
N ASN A 86 18.22 -0.90 9.94
CA ASN A 86 19.65 -0.59 9.99
C ASN A 86 20.07 0.00 11.35
N VAL A 87 19.27 0.93 11.90
CA VAL A 87 19.53 1.49 13.24
C VAL A 87 19.54 0.38 14.29
N VAL A 88 18.55 -0.53 14.27
CA VAL A 88 18.49 -1.64 15.23
C VAL A 88 19.71 -2.57 15.11
N LYS A 89 20.08 -2.96 13.88
CA LYS A 89 21.27 -3.82 13.65
C LYS A 89 22.55 -3.17 14.18
N ASN A 90 22.76 -1.89 13.87
CA ASN A 90 23.97 -1.19 14.31
C ASN A 90 24.03 -1.06 15.83
N THR A 91 22.91 -0.76 16.50
CA THR A 91 22.88 -0.69 17.97
C THR A 91 23.21 -2.03 18.62
N LEU A 92 22.69 -3.15 18.09
CA LEU A 92 23.02 -4.49 18.59
C LEU A 92 24.51 -4.81 18.44
N ASN A 93 25.10 -4.46 17.29
CA ASN A 93 26.54 -4.63 17.05
C ASN A 93 27.37 -3.79 18.04
N THR A 94 26.98 -2.54 18.30
CA THR A 94 27.66 -1.69 19.29
C THR A 94 27.59 -2.29 20.69
N GLN A 95 26.44 -2.84 21.10
CA GLN A 95 26.29 -3.50 22.41
C GLN A 95 27.20 -4.73 22.54
N TYR A 96 27.34 -5.50 21.46
CA TYR A 96 28.25 -6.66 21.45
C TYR A 96 29.72 -6.23 21.63
N ILE A 97 30.18 -5.25 20.84
CA ILE A 97 31.55 -4.74 20.96
C ILE A 97 31.79 -4.12 22.35
N GLN A 98 30.80 -3.44 22.91
CA GLN A 98 30.90 -2.88 24.24
C GLN A 98 31.08 -3.98 25.31
N ALA A 99 30.33 -5.09 25.19
CA ALA A 99 30.47 -6.21 26.11
C ALA A 99 31.86 -6.87 26.02
N GLU A 100 32.42 -7.02 24.81
CA GLU A 100 33.77 -7.53 24.58
C GLU A 100 34.83 -6.65 25.28
N ILE A 101 34.74 -5.33 25.11
CA ILE A 101 35.66 -4.38 25.78
C ILE A 101 35.54 -4.47 27.30
N GLU A 102 34.32 -4.58 27.84
CA GLU A 102 34.09 -4.70 29.28
C GLU A 102 34.64 -6.00 29.87
N GLU A 103 34.58 -7.11 29.13
CA GLU A 103 35.24 -8.36 29.52
C GLU A 103 36.76 -8.21 29.51
N ASP A 104 37.34 -7.69 28.43
CA ASP A 104 38.78 -7.48 28.33
C ASP A 104 39.32 -6.59 29.45
N LEU A 105 38.61 -5.51 29.80
CA LEU A 105 38.98 -4.63 30.92
C LEU A 105 38.87 -5.31 32.29
N LYS A 106 37.98 -6.29 32.46
CA LYS A 106 37.84 -7.04 33.73
C LYS A 106 38.92 -8.11 33.90
N PHE A 107 39.41 -8.67 32.80
CA PHE A 107 40.42 -9.73 32.84
C PHE A 107 41.87 -9.22 32.71
N ASN A 108 42.07 -8.04 32.10
CA ASN A 108 43.39 -7.45 31.85
C ASN A 108 43.65 -6.12 32.58
N GLY A 109 42.73 -5.65 33.43
CA GLY A 109 42.89 -4.45 34.29
C GLY A 109 43.08 -4.81 35.76
#